data_AF-A0A959V0S8-F1
#
_entry.id   AF-A0A959V0S8-F1
#
_cell.length_a   1.000
_cell.length_b   1.000
_cell.length_c   1.000
_cell.angle_alpha   90.00
_cell.angle_beta   90.00
_cell.angle_gamma   90.00
#
_symmetry.space_group_name_H-M   'P 1'
#
loop_
_entity.id
_entity.type
_entity.pdbx_description
1 polymer ?
#
loop_
_entity_poly.entity_id
_entity_poly.type
_entity_poly.pdbx_seq_one_letter_code
_entity_poly.pdbx_strand_id
1 'polypeptide(L)' 'AAGGLLFGFLAQLGIDSLPFETEALPTIKTFPVDYAPKYYIIASVFALLTTYVAGLFPARKAARIDPVEIIRGK' A
#
# COMPACT_ATOMS: atom_id res chain seq x y z
N ALA A 1 -5.28 3.14 -7.18
CA ALA A 1 -4.48 1.91 -7.34
C ALA A 1 -3.16 2.17 -8.07
N ALA A 2 -3.19 2.63 -9.32
CA ALA A 2 -1.96 2.86 -10.12
C ALA A 2 -0.93 3.79 -9.46
N GLY A 3 -1.35 4.90 -8.85
CA GLY A 3 -0.43 5.81 -8.14
C GLY A 3 0.27 5.18 -6.93
N GLY A 4 -0.41 4.30 -6.19
CA GLY A 4 0.19 3.60 -5.05
C GLY A 4 1.23 2.56 -5.49
N LEU A 5 0.99 1.88 -6.61
CA LEU A 5 1.96 0.97 -7.23
C LEU A 5 3.20 1.71 -7.74
N LEU A 6 2.99 2.83 -8.42
CA LEU A 6 4.07 3.70 -8.89
C LEU A 6 4.94 4.21 -7.73
N PHE A 7 4.30 4.69 -6.66
CA PHE A 7 5.01 5.14 -5.47
C PHE A 7 5.77 4.00 -4.78
N GLY A 8 5.16 2.82 -4.65
CA GLY A 8 5.81 1.64 -4.09
C GLY A 8 7.05 1.21 -4.88
N PHE A 9 6.98 1.25 -6.22
CA PHE A 9 8.12 0.96 -7.08
C PHE A 9 9.25 1.97 -6.92
N LEU A 10 8.93 3.27 -6.85
CA LEU A 10 9.93 4.31 -6.62
C LEU A 10 10.61 4.19 -5.25
N ALA A 11 9.83 3.87 -4.21
CA ALA A 11 10.38 3.63 -2.88
C ALA A 11 11.33 2.41 -2.87
N GLN A 12 10.98 1.36 -3.61
CA GLN A 12 11.79 0.16 -3.73
C GLN A 12 13.13 0.42 -4.43
N LEU A 13 13.15 1.24 -5.49
CA LEU A 13 14.40 1.70 -6.12
C LEU A 13 15.30 2.47 -5.15
N GLY A 14 14.71 3.22 -4.21
CA GLY A 14 15.45 3.90 -3.15
C GLY A 14 16.01 2.94 -2.09
N ILE A 15 15.35 1.82 -1.84
CA ILE A 15 15.84 0.79 -0.90
C ILE A 15 16.97 -0.03 -1.56
N ASP A 16 16.87 -0.32 -2.85
CA ASP A 16 17.89 -1.06 -3.60
C ASP A 16 19.24 -0.32 -3.68
N SER A 17 19.21 1.02 -3.61
CA SER A 17 20.43 1.82 -3.59
C SER A 17 21.07 1.95 -2.19
N LEU A 18 20.44 1.41 -1.14
CA LEU A 18 21.03 1.43 0.20
C LEU A 18 22.24 0.48 0.27
N PRO A 19 23.41 0.97 0.74
CA PRO A 19 24.58 0.13 0.93
C PRO A 19 24.28 -0.89 2.02
N PHE A 20 24.42 -2.17 1.68
CA PHE A 20 24.20 -3.29 2.58
C PHE A 20 25.51 -4.04 2.75
N GLU A 21 26.32 -3.59 3.70
CA GLU A 21 27.58 -4.23 4.05
C GLU A 21 27.30 -5.21 5.21
N THR A 22 27.35 -6.52 4.94
CA THR A 22 27.19 -7.55 5.99
C THR A 22 28.35 -8.53 5.99
N GLU A 23 28.90 -8.80 7.17
CA GLU A 23 30.03 -9.73 7.35
C GLU A 23 29.70 -11.17 6.92
N ALA A 24 28.41 -11.50 6.80
CA ALA A 24 27.93 -12.81 6.37
C ALA A 24 27.93 -13.01 4.84
N LEU A 25 27.89 -11.94 4.03
CA LEU A 25 27.75 -12.01 2.56
C LEU A 25 28.60 -10.91 1.85
N PRO A 26 29.93 -11.07 1.77
CA PRO A 26 30.85 -10.03 1.27
C PRO A 26 30.74 -9.72 -0.23
N THR A 27 29.93 -10.47 -0.98
CA THR A 27 29.70 -10.24 -2.43
C THR A 27 28.51 -9.31 -2.70
N ILE A 28 27.62 -9.13 -1.73
CA ILE A 28 26.41 -8.31 -1.87
C ILE A 28 26.68 -6.95 -1.23
N LYS A 29 26.79 -5.90 -2.05
CA LYS A 29 27.10 -4.52 -1.62
C LYS A 29 25.86 -3.63 -1.46
N THR A 30 24.75 -4.04 -2.04
CA THR A 30 23.46 -3.35 -2.01
C THR A 30 22.40 -4.26 -1.43
N PHE A 31 21.32 -3.68 -0.88
CA PHE A 31 20.27 -4.47 -0.27
C PHE A 31 19.66 -5.45 -1.31
N PRO A 32 19.68 -6.77 -1.07
CA PRO A 32 19.16 -7.73 -2.05
C PRO A 32 17.63 -7.67 -2.08
N VAL A 33 17.08 -6.87 -2.99
CA VAL A 33 15.63 -6.74 -3.22
C VAL A 33 15.15 -7.76 -4.25
N ASP A 34 14.12 -8.54 -3.91
CA ASP A 34 13.44 -9.44 -4.84
C ASP A 34 12.28 -8.73 -5.55
N TYR A 35 12.36 -8.60 -6.87
CA TYR A 35 11.37 -7.95 -7.73
C TYR A 35 10.31 -8.93 -8.30
N ALA A 36 10.15 -10.12 -7.71
CA ALA A 36 9.18 -11.09 -8.21
C ALA A 36 7.74 -10.49 -8.31
N PRO A 37 7.09 -10.56 -9.50
CA PRO A 37 5.75 -9.99 -9.72
C PRO A 37 4.69 -10.47 -8.74
N LYS A 38 4.86 -11.68 -8.19
CA LYS A 38 4.00 -12.28 -7.17
C LYS A 38 3.76 -11.36 -5.98
N TYR A 39 4.80 -10.69 -5.46
CA TYR A 39 4.67 -9.84 -4.28
C TYR A 39 3.84 -8.58 -4.57
N TYR A 40 4.03 -7.97 -5.73
CA TYR A 40 3.24 -6.81 -6.16
C TYR A 40 1.76 -7.16 -6.35
N ILE A 41 1.46 -8.33 -6.91
CA ILE A 41 0.07 -8.79 -7.09
C ILE A 41 -0.60 -9.00 -5.74
N ILE A 42 0.05 -9.70 -4.81
CA ILE A 42 -0.49 -9.94 -3.47
C ILE A 42 -0.71 -8.61 -2.74
N ALA A 43 0.29 -7.72 -2.74
CA ALA A 43 0.18 -6.42 -2.10
C ALA A 43 -0.95 -5.56 -2.70
N SER A 44 -1.10 -5.56 -4.03
CA SER A 44 -2.16 -4.83 -4.72
C SER A 44 -3.55 -5.34 -4.35
N VAL A 45 -3.76 -6.65 -4.41
CA VAL A 45 -5.04 -7.28 -4.08
C VAL A 45 -5.37 -7.02 -2.62
N PHE A 46 -4.42 -7.21 -1.71
CA PHE A 46 -4.61 -6.97 -0.28
C PHE A 46 -4.95 -5.50 0.01
N ALA A 47 -4.21 -4.56 -0.58
CA ALA A 47 -4.46 -3.12 -0.41
C ALA A 47 -5.85 -2.72 -0.92
N LEU A 48 -6.27 -3.22 -2.09
CA LEU A 48 -7.60 -2.98 -2.65
C LEU A 48 -8.70 -3.53 -1.75
N LEU A 49 -8.58 -4.78 -1.30
CA LEU A 49 -9.55 -5.41 -0.42
C LEU A 49 -9.68 -4.65 0.90
N THR A 50 -8.55 -4.31 1.54
CA THR A 50 -8.54 -3.62 2.82
C THR A 50 -9.14 -2.22 2.71
N THR A 51 -8.78 -1.48 1.65
CA THR A 51 -9.31 -0.12 1.41
C THR A 51 -10.81 -0.16 1.10
N TYR A 52 -11.24 -1.14 0.31
CA TYR A 52 -12.64 -1.34 -0.01
C TYR A 52 -13.46 -1.61 1.26
N VAL A 53 -13.03 -2.56 2.09
CA VAL A 53 -13.70 -2.90 3.35
C VAL A 53 -13.72 -1.70 4.31
N ALA A 54 -12.60 -1.00 4.44
CA ALA A 54 -12.49 0.20 5.28
C ALA A 54 -13.41 1.35 4.84
N GLY A 55 -13.59 1.55 3.53
CA GLY A 55 -14.51 2.56 3.00
C GLY A 55 -15.98 2.13 3.01
N LEU A 56 -16.25 0.83 2.88
CA LEU A 56 -17.60 0.30 2.74
C LEU A 56 -18.42 0.38 4.03
N PHE A 57 -17.83 0.10 5.18
CA PHE A 57 -18.51 0.20 6.46
C PHE A 57 -19.00 1.62 6.80
N PRO A 58 -18.16 2.68 6.74
CA PRO A 58 -18.61 4.04 7.00
C PRO A 58 -19.59 4.52 5.92
N ALA A 59 -19.36 4.20 4.64
CA ALA A 59 -20.28 4.58 3.57
C ALA A 59 -21.69 3.98 3.77
N ARG A 60 -21.76 2.71 4.15
CA ARG A 60 -23.04 2.05 4.47
C ARG A 60 -23.72 2.65 5.70
N LYS A 61 -22.95 3.07 6.71
CA LYS A 61 -23.50 3.73 7.89
C LYS A 61 -24.06 5.11 7.51
N ALA A 62 -23.32 5.91 6.75
CA ALA A 62 -23.73 7.24 6.31
C ALA A 62 -24.96 7.20 5.40
N ALA A 63 -25.08 6.22 4.51
CA ALA A 63 -26.22 6.06 3.60
C ALA A 63 -27.57 5.81 4.32
N ARG A 64 -27.55 5.44 5.60
CA ARG A 64 -28.76 5.22 6.42
C ARG A 64 -29.17 6.44 7.24
N ILE A 65 -28.35 7.48 7.28
CA ILE A 65 -28.63 8.72 8.01
C ILE A 65 -29.51 9.60 7.11
N ASP A 66 -30.51 10.26 7.70
CA ASP A 66 -31.38 11.17 6.96
C ASP A 66 -30.55 12.33 6.39
N PRO A 67 -30.61 12.62 5.07
CA PRO A 67 -29.89 13.74 4.46
C PRO A 67 -30.11 15.07 5.17
N VAL A 68 -31.31 15.28 5.75
CA VAL A 68 -31.62 16.51 6.49
C VAL A 68 -30.81 16.62 7.78
N GLU A 69 -30.55 15.50 8.47
CA GLU A 69 -29.69 15.46 9.65
C GLU A 69 -28.23 15.77 9.29
N ILE A 70 -27.75 15.23 8.15
CA ILE A 70 -26.39 15.49 7.64
C ILE A 70 -26.18 16.98 7.34
N ILE A 71 -27.14 17.65 6.68
CA ILE A 71 -27.05 19.09 6.36
C ILE A 71 -27.17 19.95 7.61
N ARG A 72 -27.95 19.50 8.61
CA ARG A 72 -28.12 20.22 9.89
C ARG A 72 -26.94 20.06 10.85
N GLY A 73 -26.02 19.13 10.57
CA GLY A 73 -24.76 18.96 11.31
C GLY A 73 -24.94 18.52 12.77
N LYS A 74 -25.99 17.76 13.08
CA LYS A 74 -26.23 17.19 14.41
C LYS A 74 -25.68 15.78 14.53
#